data_AF-A0A017SXD9-F1
#
_entry.id   AF-A0A017SXD9-F1
#
_cell.length_a   1.000
_cell.length_b   1.000
_cell.length_c   1.000
_cell.angle_alpha   90.00
_cell.angle_beta   90.00
_cell.angle_gamma   90.00
#
_symmetry.space_group_name_H-M   'P 1'
#
loop_
_entity.id
_entity.type
_entity.pdbx_description
1 polymer ?
#
loop_
_entity_poly.entity_id
_entity_poly.type
_entity_poly.pdbx_seq_one_letter_code
_entity_poly.pdbx_strand_id
1 'polypeptide(L)'
;MDYADYLVIMTGRSDRHVHAIAVGLEDALREKKLSPLSMEGLSAATWVLIDFGDVVVHVFQEETRRVYDIEGLWMDAGRIPVPGGDAEGPVPAHTPPRDFST
;
A
#
# COMPACT_ATOMS: atom_id res chain seq x y z
N MET A 1 -17.13 -11.72 -7.25
CA MET A 1 -16.82 -10.99 -6.01
C MET A 1 -15.52 -10.31 -6.30
N ASP A 2 -15.58 -9.06 -6.73
CA ASP A 2 -14.39 -8.21 -6.76
C ASP A 2 -14.25 -7.60 -5.35
N TYR A 3 -13.00 -7.38 -4.92
CA TYR A 3 -12.68 -6.91 -3.58
C TYR A 3 -12.38 -5.40 -3.53
N ALA A 4 -11.87 -4.81 -4.61
CA ALA A 4 -11.50 -3.40 -4.74
C ALA A 4 -11.19 -3.07 -6.21
N ASP A 5 -11.53 -1.85 -6.64
CA ASP A 5 -11.20 -1.34 -7.98
C ASP A 5 -9.75 -0.88 -8.10
N TYR A 6 -9.18 -0.34 -7.00
CA TYR A 6 -7.84 0.23 -6.99
C TYR A 6 -7.01 -0.19 -5.78
N LEU A 7 -5.73 -0.45 -6.02
CA LEU A 7 -4.73 -0.67 -5.00
C LEU A 7 -3.70 0.47 -5.00
N VAL A 8 -3.44 1.04 -3.83
CA VAL A 8 -2.38 2.04 -3.65
C VAL A 8 -1.32 1.46 -2.73
N ILE A 9 -0.06 1.49 -3.16
CA ILE A 9 1.07 0.98 -2.39
C ILE A 9 2.01 2.15 -2.08
N MET A 10 2.30 2.33 -0.80
CA MET A 10 3.18 3.37 -0.28
C MET A 10 4.30 2.75 0.54
N THR A 11 5.43 3.45 0.65
CA THR A 11 6.56 3.00 1.47
C THR A 11 7.07 4.09 2.39
N GLY A 12 7.11 3.76 3.68
CA GLY A 12 7.80 4.49 4.73
C GLY A 12 9.18 3.90 4.99
N ARG A 13 10.09 4.76 5.46
CA ARG A 13 11.49 4.42 5.75
C ARG A 13 11.71 3.98 7.21
N SER A 14 10.68 4.08 8.03
CA SER A 14 10.67 3.69 9.45
C SER A 14 9.22 3.59 9.93
N ASP A 15 9.00 2.92 11.05
CA ASP A 15 7.67 2.74 11.66
C ASP A 15 7.01 4.10 11.94
N ARG A 16 7.78 5.08 12.42
CA ARG A 16 7.30 6.46 12.61
C ARG A 16 6.87 7.10 11.29
N HIS A 17 7.59 6.87 10.20
CA HIS A 17 7.24 7.40 8.88
C HIS A 17 5.96 6.74 8.36
N VAL A 18 5.84 5.42 8.48
CA VAL A 18 4.63 4.67 8.10
C VAL A 18 3.41 5.17 8.89
N HIS A 19 3.55 5.29 10.20
CA HIS A 19 2.49 5.82 11.06
C HIS A 19 2.08 7.23 10.65
N ALA A 20 3.05 8.11 10.40
CA ALA A 20 2.78 9.48 9.96
C ALA A 20 2.10 9.54 8.59
N ILE A 21 2.46 8.66 7.66
CA ILE A 21 1.79 8.54 6.35
C ILE A 21 0.33 8.11 6.56
N ALA A 22 0.09 7.06 7.34
CA ALA A 22 -1.25 6.51 7.55
C ALA A 22 -2.20 7.53 8.21
N VAL A 23 -1.76 8.17 9.29
CA VAL A 23 -2.54 9.21 9.99
C VAL A 23 -2.71 10.44 9.12
N GLY A 24 -1.65 10.90 8.45
CA GLY A 24 -1.74 12.06 7.56
C GLY A 24 -2.68 11.84 6.38
N LEU A 25 -2.73 10.63 5.84
CA LEU A 25 -3.67 10.25 4.79
C LEU A 25 -5.12 10.28 5.30
N GLU A 26 -5.39 9.68 6.46
CA GLU A 26 -6.70 9.72 7.09
C GLU A 26 -7.15 11.17 7.36
N ASP A 27 -6.26 11.98 7.95
CA ASP A 27 -6.53 13.39 8.25
C ASP A 27 -6.89 14.19 7.00
N ALA A 28 -6.08 14.06 5.94
CA ALA A 28 -6.29 14.77 4.67
C ALA A 28 -7.57 14.33 3.94
N LEU A 29 -7.96 13.05 4.05
CA LEU A 29 -9.19 12.53 3.44
C LEU A 29 -10.42 12.87 4.27
N ARG A 30 -10.30 12.91 5.60
CA ARG A 30 -11.36 13.35 6.49
C ARG A 30 -11.80 14.80 6.21
N GLU A 31 -10.86 15.68 5.90
CA GLU A 31 -11.18 17.06 5.44
C GLU A 31 -12.04 17.08 4.17
N LYS A 32 -11.94 16.03 3.35
CA LYS A 32 -12.74 15.83 2.13
C LYS A 32 -14.00 14.99 2.36
N LYS A 33 -14.34 14.69 3.63
CA LYS A 33 -15.46 13.82 4.04
C LYS A 33 -15.35 12.38 3.53
N LEU A 34 -14.12 11.91 3.35
CA LEU A 34 -13.81 10.52 3.02
C LEU A 34 -13.12 9.89 4.22
N SER A 35 -13.82 9.01 4.93
CA SER A 35 -13.26 8.26 6.06
C SER A 35 -13.02 6.81 5.64
N PRO A 36 -11.95 6.17 6.14
CA PRO A 36 -11.74 4.75 5.90
C PRO A 36 -12.86 3.92 6.56
N LEU A 37 -13.21 2.81 5.92
CA LEU A 37 -14.05 1.76 6.50
C LEU A 37 -13.33 1.05 7.65
N SER A 38 -12.04 0.80 7.47
CA SER A 38 -11.18 0.20 8.49
C SER A 38 -9.72 0.64 8.33
N MET A 39 -8.98 0.56 9.44
CA MET A 39 -7.53 0.74 9.47
C MET A 39 -6.92 -0.31 10.41
N GLU A 40 -5.99 -1.09 9.89
CA GLU A 40 -5.33 -2.19 10.60
C GLU A 40 -3.81 -2.01 10.62
N GLY A 41 -3.15 -2.51 11.67
CA GLY A 41 -1.68 -2.50 11.77
C GLY A 41 -1.03 -1.17 12.20
N LEU A 42 -1.83 -0.11 12.44
CA LEU A 42 -1.31 1.23 12.80
C LEU A 42 -0.42 1.26 14.05
N SER A 43 -0.66 0.39 15.03
CA SER A 43 0.09 0.33 16.28
C SER A 43 1.53 -0.15 16.08
N ALA A 44 1.74 -1.13 15.20
CA ALA A 44 3.07 -1.64 14.84
C ALA A 44 3.72 -0.78 13.75
N ALA A 45 2.92 -0.24 12.83
CA ALA A 45 3.35 0.60 11.72
C ALA A 45 4.45 -0.01 10.83
N THR A 46 4.55 -1.34 10.79
CA THR A 46 5.38 -2.07 9.83
C THR A 46 4.63 -2.34 8.52
N TRP A 47 3.32 -2.57 8.63
CA TRP A 47 2.37 -2.68 7.55
C TRP A 47 1.04 -2.14 8.04
N VAL A 48 0.56 -1.06 7.43
CA VAL A 48 -0.77 -0.51 7.67
C VAL A 48 -1.64 -0.78 6.46
N LEU A 49 -2.82 -1.38 6.70
CA LEU A 49 -3.87 -1.57 5.71
C LEU A 49 -4.98 -0.56 5.98
N ILE A 50 -5.38 0.18 4.96
CA ILE A 50 -6.45 1.18 5.05
C ILE A 50 -7.46 0.88 3.95
N ASP A 51 -8.69 0.59 4.36
CA ASP A 51 -9.78 0.21 3.46
C ASP A 51 -10.75 1.37 3.27
N PHE A 52 -11.05 1.74 2.02
CA PHE A 52 -12.07 2.71 1.64
C PHE A 52 -13.23 2.09 0.82
N GLY A 53 -13.29 0.76 0.71
CA GLY A 53 -14.23 0.02 -0.13
C GLY A 53 -13.67 -0.19 -1.53
N ASP A 54 -13.78 0.83 -2.39
CA ASP A 54 -13.34 0.74 -3.79
C ASP A 54 -11.81 0.93 -3.94
N VAL A 55 -11.16 1.47 -2.91
CA VAL A 55 -9.72 1.74 -2.87
C VAL A 55 -9.12 1.17 -1.60
N VAL A 56 -8.05 0.38 -1.75
CA VAL A 56 -7.31 -0.18 -0.61
C VAL A 56 -5.87 0.33 -0.65
N VAL A 57 -5.43 0.92 0.46
CA VAL A 57 -4.10 1.50 0.61
C VAL A 57 -3.24 0.64 1.52
N HIS A 58 -2.07 0.23 1.02
CA HIS A 58 -1.05 -0.48 1.76
C HIS A 58 0.12 0.46 2.02
N VAL A 59 0.40 0.74 3.29
CA VAL A 59 1.58 1.52 3.71
C VAL A 59 2.57 0.57 4.36
N PHE A 60 3.67 0.29 3.67
CA PHE A 60 4.70 -0.61 4.14
C PHE A 60 5.90 0.12 4.72
N GLN A 61 6.54 -0.45 5.72
CA GLN A 61 7.93 -0.17 6.03
C GLN A 61 8.82 -0.86 4.97
N GLU A 62 9.87 -0.18 4.52
CA GLU A 62 10.69 -0.60 3.36
C GLU A 62 11.19 -2.05 3.44
N GLU A 63 11.68 -2.48 4.60
CA GLU A 63 12.14 -3.86 4.81
C GLU A 63 10.98 -4.86 4.70
N THR A 64 9.83 -4.52 5.29
CA THR A 64 8.61 -5.32 5.24
C THR A 64 8.10 -5.49 3.80
N ARG A 65 8.07 -4.42 3.00
CA ARG A 65 7.65 -4.49 1.57
C ARG A 65 8.49 -5.49 0.78
N ARG A 66 9.82 -5.48 1.01
CA ARG A 66 10.76 -6.38 0.31
C ARG A 66 10.58 -7.84 0.70
N VAL A 67 10.18 -8.13 1.93
CA VAL A 67 9.97 -9.51 2.41
C VAL A 67 8.65 -10.08 1.92
N TYR A 68 7.57 -9.31 2.01
CA TYR A 68 6.23 -9.80 1.66
C TYR A 68 5.93 -9.72 0.16
N ASP A 69 6.54 -8.77 -0.55
CA ASP A 69 6.48 -8.61 -2.01
C ASP A 69 5.08 -8.86 -2.62
N ILE A 70 4.06 -8.29 -1.97
CA ILE A 70 2.66 -8.50 -2.38
C ILE A 70 2.34 -7.87 -3.74
N GLU A 71 3.23 -7.01 -4.25
CA GLU A 71 3.16 -6.47 -5.60
C GLU A 71 3.20 -7.57 -6.65
N GLY A 72 3.88 -8.66 -6.35
CA GLY A 72 3.89 -9.88 -7.15
C GLY A 72 2.48 -10.47 -7.38
N LEU A 73 1.56 -10.29 -6.43
CA LEU A 73 0.19 -10.81 -6.55
C LEU A 73 -0.66 -10.02 -7.56
N TRP A 74 -0.29 -8.78 -7.82
CA TRP A 74 -1.07 -7.84 -8.64
C TRP A 74 -0.32 -7.41 -9.91
N MET A 75 0.65 -8.21 -10.38
CA MET A 75 1.47 -7.87 -11.55
C MET A 75 0.68 -7.64 -12.84
N ASP A 76 -0.46 -8.33 -12.99
CA ASP A 76 -1.33 -8.21 -14.16
C ASP A 76 -2.27 -6.98 -14.08
N ALA A 77 -2.29 -6.26 -12.96
CA ALA A 77 -3.09 -5.05 -12.79
C ALA A 77 -2.46 -3.86 -13.55
N GLY A 78 -3.27 -3.17 -14.34
CA GLY A 78 -2.84 -1.98 -15.06
C GLY A 78 -2.41 -0.88 -14.09
N ARG A 79 -1.21 -0.31 -14.30
CA ARG A 79 -0.75 0.85 -13.52
C ARG A 79 -1.42 2.12 -13.99
N ILE A 80 -1.95 2.88 -13.04
CA ILE A 80 -2.58 4.16 -13.30
C ILE A 80 -1.56 5.26 -13.03
N PRO A 81 -1.16 6.04 -14.06
CA PRO A 81 -0.25 7.16 -13.85
C PRO A 81 -0.94 8.23 -13.00
N VAL A 82 -0.32 8.62 -11.89
CA VAL A 82 -0.83 9.69 -11.02
C VAL A 82 -0.37 11.03 -11.58
N PRO A 83 -1.29 11.94 -11.97
CA PRO A 83 -0.91 13.25 -12.50
C PRO A 83 -0.10 14.06 -11.48
N GLY A 84 1.12 14.45 -11.85
CA GLY A 84 2.00 15.25 -10.99
C GLY A 84 2.81 14.48 -9.95
N GLY A 85 2.74 13.14 -9.94
CA GLY A 85 3.73 12.30 -9.25
C GLY A 85 4.91 11.99 -10.17
N ASP A 86 6.10 11.89 -9.60
CA ASP A 86 7.23 11.29 -10.32
C ASP A 86 6.82 9.85 -10.65
N ALA A 87 6.64 9.55 -11.93
CA ALA A 87 6.38 8.19 -12.38
C ALA A 87 7.63 7.37 -12.01
N GLU A 88 7.58 6.67 -10.88
CA GLU A 88 8.55 5.61 -10.61
C GLU A 88 8.47 4.67 -11.82
N GLY A 89 9.61 4.48 -12.48
CA GLY A 89 9.73 3.74 -13.72
C GLY A 89 9.18 2.30 -13.58
N PRO A 90 9.25 1.49 -14.65
CA PRO A 90 8.78 0.12 -14.56
C PRO A 90 9.46 -0.59 -13.38
N VAL A 91 8.68 -0.96 -12.37
CA VAL A 91 9.14 -1.83 -11.27
C VAL A 91 9.78 -3.05 -11.93
N PRO A 92 11.04 -3.39 -11.59
CA PRO A 92 11.72 -4.53 -12.18
C PRO A 92 10.88 -5.79 -11.98
N ALA A 93 10.91 -6.68 -12.97
CA ALA A 93 10.18 -7.95 -12.91
C ALA A 93 10.47 -8.65 -11.57
N HIS A 94 9.41 -8.89 -10.80
CA HIS A 94 9.44 -9.62 -9.55
C HIS A 94 10.12 -10.98 -9.78
N THR A 95 11.18 -11.25 -9.02
CA THR A 95 11.70 -12.62 -8.90
C THR A 95 10.99 -13.22 -7.70
N PRO A 96 10.07 -14.20 -7.90
CA PRO A 96 9.34 -14.76 -6.77
C PRO A 96 10.29 -15.37 -5.75
N PRO A 97 10.03 -15.19 -4.44
CA PRO A 97 10.76 -15.91 -3.41
C PRO A 97 10.62 -17.41 -3.66
N ARG A 98 11.75 -18.11 -3.57
CA ARG A 98 11.83 -19.56 -3.80
C ARG A 98 10.89 -20.28 -2.84
N ASP A 99 9.82 -20.83 -3.40
CA ASP A 99 9.01 -21.95 -2.94
C ASP A 99 8.69 -21.99 -1.42
N PHE A 100 7.50 -21.50 -1.05
CA PHE A 100 6.81 -22.00 0.15
C PHE A 100 6.23 -23.39 -0.15
N SER A 101 7.09 -24.40 -0.21
CA SER A 101 6.68 -25.80 -0.25
C SER A 101 7.22 -26.51 1.00
N THR A 102 6.40 -26.56 2.05
CA THR A 102 6.39 -27.64 3.06
C THR A 102 5.02 -27.65 3.71
#